data_AF-A0A9E3G8P7-F1
#
_entry.id   AF-A0A9E3G8P7-F1
#
_cell.length_a   1.000
_cell.length_b   1.000
_cell.length_c   1.000
_cell.angle_alpha   90.00
_cell.angle_beta   90.00
_cell.angle_gamma   90.00
#
_symmetry.space_group_name_H-M   'P 1'
#
loop_
_entity.id
_entity.type
_entity.pdbx_description
1 polymer ?
#
loop_
_entity_poly.entity_id
_entity_poly.type
_entity_poly.pdbx_seq_one_letter_code
_entity_poly.pdbx_strand_id
1 'polypeptide(L)'
;MQNAVWYPLLTVIGIPVGIAVGGWIVSHVSARISRTTARETALLAAAQRRRDAEISHLRDAQDDLLEAATAVQSLVWYVAKDTRLRTTISPEEWHENREFIERAVVAAQKLRAIARAMPTNEMRDSYIAVERLIMEVVKGSDAEDAQDAWHRDVSGAQPDTISRGVIATADEIKRLYNTYPSEL
;
A
#
# COMPACT_ATOMS: atom_id res chain seq x y z
N MET A 1 -87.73 -8.26 -36.27
CA MET A 1 -86.54 -7.72 -36.96
C MET A 1 -85.72 -7.00 -35.89
N GLN A 2 -84.84 -7.71 -35.19
CA GLN A 2 -83.43 -7.98 -35.51
C GLN A 2 -82.54 -6.73 -35.52
N ASN A 3 -81.45 -6.84 -34.73
CA ASN A 3 -80.17 -6.08 -34.69
C ASN A 3 -80.11 -5.01 -33.59
N ALA A 4 -79.43 -5.27 -32.45
CA ALA A 4 -77.97 -5.30 -32.27
C ALA A 4 -77.36 -3.93 -32.63
N VAL A 5 -76.69 -3.19 -31.74
CA VAL A 5 -75.26 -3.31 -31.39
C VAL A 5 -75.04 -2.36 -30.19
N TRP A 6 -74.87 -2.86 -28.96
CA TRP A 6 -73.59 -2.99 -28.23
C TRP A 6 -72.57 -1.84 -28.39
N TYR A 7 -72.24 -1.19 -27.27
CA TYR A 7 -70.98 -0.52 -26.92
C TYR A 7 -69.94 -0.37 -28.06
N PRO A 8 -69.57 0.88 -28.45
CA PRO A 8 -68.49 1.54 -27.71
C PRO A 8 -68.54 3.08 -27.78
N LEU A 9 -68.94 3.75 -26.70
CA LEU A 9 -68.70 5.20 -26.56
C LEU A 9 -68.07 5.57 -25.22
N LEU A 10 -67.48 4.58 -24.54
CA LEU A 10 -66.79 4.74 -23.26
C LEU A 10 -65.31 4.33 -23.29
N THR A 11 -64.72 4.14 -24.48
CA THR A 11 -63.35 3.60 -24.62
C THR A 11 -62.34 4.51 -25.30
N VAL A 12 -62.61 5.81 -25.51
CA VAL A 12 -61.64 6.71 -26.17
C VAL A 12 -61.12 7.85 -25.28
N ILE A 13 -61.76 8.18 -24.16
CA ILE A 13 -61.34 9.31 -23.29
C ILE A 13 -60.68 8.84 -21.96
N GLY A 14 -60.53 7.54 -21.76
CA GLY A 14 -60.00 6.97 -20.50
C GLY A 14 -58.48 6.66 -20.47
N ILE A 15 -57.78 6.71 -21.61
CA ILE A 15 -56.41 6.13 -21.72
C ILE A 15 -55.37 7.11 -22.30
N PRO A 16 -55.28 8.36 -21.81
CA PRO A 16 -53.95 8.99 -21.73
C PRO A 16 -53.59 9.48 -20.31
N VAL A 17 -54.60 9.87 -19.51
CA VAL A 17 -54.36 10.60 -18.25
C VAL A 17 -53.87 9.66 -17.14
N GLY A 18 -54.40 8.43 -17.06
CA GLY A 18 -53.95 7.43 -16.08
C GLY A 18 -52.51 6.94 -16.32
N ILE A 19 -52.08 6.85 -17.58
CA ILE A 19 -50.72 6.44 -17.95
C ILE A 19 -49.73 7.59 -17.74
N ALA A 20 -50.13 8.83 -18.02
CA ALA A 20 -49.26 10.01 -17.85
C ALA A 20 -48.95 10.33 -16.37
N VAL A 21 -49.94 10.19 -15.48
CA VAL A 21 -49.74 10.45 -14.03
C VAL A 21 -48.92 9.33 -13.38
N GLY A 22 -49.16 8.07 -13.75
CA GLY A 22 -48.34 6.94 -13.32
C GLY A 22 -46.88 7.05 -13.81
N GLY A 23 -46.68 7.42 -15.08
CA GLY A 23 -45.36 7.63 -15.66
C GLY A 23 -44.58 8.80 -15.04
N TRP A 24 -45.25 9.88 -14.64
CA TRP A 24 -44.60 11.04 -14.00
C TRP A 24 -44.12 10.72 -12.58
N ILE A 25 -44.92 10.02 -11.78
CA ILE A 25 -44.52 9.62 -10.41
C ILE A 25 -43.42 8.55 -10.46
N VAL A 26 -43.55 7.54 -11.32
CA VAL A 26 -42.53 6.50 -11.51
C VAL A 26 -41.22 7.11 -12.03
N SER A 27 -41.27 8.02 -13.01
CA SER A 27 -40.07 8.69 -13.51
C SER A 27 -39.43 9.64 -12.50
N HIS A 28 -40.20 10.34 -11.66
CA HIS A 28 -39.63 11.20 -10.61
C HIS A 28 -38.97 10.39 -9.48
N VAL A 29 -39.59 9.28 -9.08
CA VAL A 29 -39.04 8.36 -8.07
C VAL A 29 -37.83 7.62 -8.64
N SER A 30 -37.90 7.10 -9.86
CA SER A 30 -36.75 6.49 -10.55
C SER A 30 -35.63 7.49 -10.81
N ALA A 31 -35.90 8.75 -11.15
CA ALA A 31 -34.85 9.75 -11.35
C ALA A 31 -34.17 10.15 -10.03
N ARG A 32 -34.90 10.19 -8.91
CA ARG A 32 -34.31 10.43 -7.58
C ARG A 32 -33.50 9.22 -7.11
N ILE A 33 -34.02 8.01 -7.24
CA ILE A 33 -33.30 6.77 -6.95
C ILE A 33 -32.06 6.66 -7.84
N SER A 34 -32.17 6.91 -9.14
CA SER A 34 -31.01 6.90 -10.04
C SER A 34 -29.97 7.97 -9.68
N ARG A 35 -30.36 9.15 -9.19
CA ARG A 35 -29.40 10.17 -8.73
C ARG A 35 -28.74 9.81 -7.40
N THR A 36 -29.47 9.22 -6.45
CA THR A 36 -28.90 8.75 -5.18
C THR A 36 -27.99 7.55 -5.43
N THR A 37 -28.44 6.56 -6.20
CA THR A 37 -27.64 5.40 -6.61
C THR A 37 -26.44 5.81 -7.45
N ALA A 38 -26.54 6.79 -8.35
CA ALA A 38 -25.38 7.30 -9.10
C ALA A 38 -24.36 8.01 -8.18
N ARG A 39 -24.84 8.73 -7.16
CA ARG A 39 -23.96 9.38 -6.19
C ARG A 39 -23.29 8.36 -5.26
N GLU A 40 -24.04 7.39 -4.79
CA GLU A 40 -23.55 6.31 -3.93
C GLU A 40 -22.56 5.41 -4.67
N THR A 41 -22.85 5.05 -5.92
CA THR A 41 -21.90 4.32 -6.78
C THR A 41 -20.65 5.15 -7.09
N ALA A 42 -20.77 6.46 -7.31
CA ALA A 42 -19.62 7.33 -7.48
C ALA A 42 -18.75 7.44 -6.21
N LEU A 43 -19.38 7.49 -5.03
CA LEU A 43 -18.67 7.49 -3.75
C LEU A 43 -17.98 6.15 -3.49
N LEU A 44 -18.66 5.04 -3.75
CA LEU A 44 -18.08 3.71 -3.64
C LEU A 44 -16.89 3.54 -4.59
N ALA A 45 -17.04 3.94 -5.85
CA ALA A 45 -15.95 3.90 -6.83
C ALA A 45 -14.77 4.79 -6.42
N ALA A 46 -15.02 5.98 -5.86
CA ALA A 46 -13.97 6.84 -5.33
C ALA A 46 -13.25 6.21 -4.13
N ALA A 47 -13.99 5.57 -3.22
CA ALA A 47 -13.42 4.85 -2.08
C ALA A 47 -12.58 3.64 -2.52
N GLN A 48 -13.07 2.86 -3.49
CA GLN A 48 -12.33 1.74 -4.09
C GLN A 48 -11.03 2.21 -4.73
N ARG A 49 -11.07 3.25 -5.57
CA ARG A 49 -9.86 3.82 -6.21
C ARG A 49 -8.84 4.33 -5.19
N ARG A 50 -9.31 4.98 -4.12
CA ARG A 50 -8.43 5.40 -3.02
C ARG A 50 -7.78 4.19 -2.35
N ARG A 51 -8.55 3.13 -2.11
CA ARG A 51 -8.04 1.90 -1.51
C ARG A 51 -7.01 1.21 -2.41
N ASP A 52 -7.24 1.16 -3.72
CA ASP A 52 -6.29 0.61 -4.68
C ASP A 52 -4.97 1.41 -4.67
N ALA A 53 -5.04 2.74 -4.62
CA ALA A 53 -3.85 3.59 -4.53
C ALA A 53 -3.08 3.37 -3.22
N GLU A 54 -3.77 3.26 -2.08
CA GLU A 54 -3.16 2.93 -0.79
C GLU A 54 -2.43 1.57 -0.84
N ILE A 55 -3.06 0.54 -1.40
CA ILE A 55 -2.45 -0.78 -1.56
C ILE A 55 -1.23 -0.73 -2.50
N SER A 56 -1.33 0.00 -3.62
CA SER A 56 -0.22 0.15 -4.55
C SER A 56 0.99 0.80 -3.88
N HIS A 57 0.79 1.91 -3.17
CA HIS A 57 1.88 2.59 -2.47
C HIS A 57 2.55 1.70 -1.41
N LEU A 58 1.79 0.85 -0.72
CA LEU A 58 2.36 -0.08 0.26
C LEU A 58 3.16 -1.20 -0.41
N ARG A 59 2.76 -1.66 -1.60
CA ARG A 59 3.55 -2.62 -2.38
C ARG A 59 4.85 -1.99 -2.86
N ASP A 60 4.80 -0.78 -3.41
CA ASP A 60 6.00 -0.05 -3.82
C ASP A 60 6.95 0.15 -2.62
N ALA A 61 6.41 0.50 -1.45
CA ALA A 61 7.19 0.62 -0.22
C ALA A 61 7.76 -0.73 0.28
N GLN A 62 7.09 -1.85 0.01
CA GLN A 62 7.59 -3.18 0.32
C GLN A 62 8.74 -3.57 -0.61
N ASP A 63 8.62 -3.27 -1.90
CA ASP A 63 9.67 -3.50 -2.88
C ASP A 63 10.93 -2.69 -2.54
N ASP A 64 10.76 -1.42 -2.17
CA ASP A 64 11.85 -0.56 -1.71
C ASP A 64 12.52 -1.08 -0.43
N LEU A 65 11.75 -1.70 0.48
CA LEU A 65 12.28 -2.37 1.66
C LEU A 65 13.11 -3.60 1.31
N LEU A 66 12.64 -4.42 0.37
CA LEU A 66 13.38 -5.59 -0.10
C LEU A 66 14.63 -5.20 -0.89
N GLU A 67 14.58 -4.11 -1.65
CA GLU A 67 15.74 -3.53 -2.34
C GLU A 67 16.81 -3.11 -1.31
N ALA A 68 16.40 -2.42 -0.24
CA ALA A 68 17.32 -2.01 0.82
C ALA A 68 17.89 -3.19 1.60
N ALA A 69 17.07 -4.21 1.88
CA ALA A 69 17.53 -5.46 2.46
C ALA A 69 18.59 -6.15 1.58
N THR A 70 18.36 -6.19 0.27
CA THR A 70 19.30 -6.76 -0.70
C THR A 70 20.61 -5.98 -0.74
N ALA A 71 20.55 -4.65 -0.68
CA ALA A 71 21.72 -3.79 -0.68
C ALA A 71 22.62 -4.06 0.55
N VAL A 72 22.04 -4.13 1.76
CA VAL A 72 22.81 -4.43 2.97
C VAL A 72 23.31 -5.88 3.00
N GLN A 73 22.53 -6.84 2.50
CA GLN A 73 22.96 -8.24 2.38
C GLN A 73 24.16 -8.37 1.43
N SER A 74 24.13 -7.66 0.30
CA SER A 74 25.23 -7.63 -0.65
C SER A 74 26.50 -7.08 -0.02
N LEU A 75 26.39 -5.98 0.73
CA LEU A 75 27.51 -5.44 1.51
C LEU A 75 28.05 -6.48 2.51
N VAL A 76 27.17 -7.16 3.24
CA VAL A 76 27.57 -8.15 4.25
C VAL A 76 28.24 -9.38 3.65
N TRP A 77 27.81 -9.84 2.48
CA TRP A 77 28.32 -11.07 1.86
C TRP A 77 29.57 -10.85 1.01
N TYR A 78 29.67 -9.70 0.33
CA TYR A 78 30.76 -9.46 -0.62
C TYR A 78 31.91 -8.63 -0.07
N VAL A 79 31.70 -7.87 1.01
CA VAL A 79 32.78 -7.13 1.67
C VAL A 79 33.35 -7.95 2.83
N ALA A 80 34.68 -8.06 2.87
CA ALA A 80 35.37 -8.78 3.93
C ALA A 80 34.96 -8.25 5.31
N LYS A 81 34.72 -9.18 6.25
CA LYS A 81 34.24 -8.85 7.60
C LYS A 81 35.13 -7.83 8.31
N ASP A 82 36.44 -8.00 8.22
CA ASP A 82 37.41 -7.10 8.87
C ASP A 82 37.38 -5.68 8.29
N THR A 83 37.03 -5.52 7.02
CA THR A 83 36.87 -4.22 6.38
C THR A 83 35.50 -3.61 6.71
N ARG A 84 34.40 -4.39 6.61
CA ARG A 84 33.03 -3.93 6.90
C ARG A 84 32.84 -3.50 8.35
N LEU A 85 33.52 -4.16 9.30
CA LEU A 85 33.36 -3.83 10.71
C LEU A 85 34.10 -2.56 11.12
N ARG A 86 35.07 -2.07 10.36
CA ARG A 86 35.82 -0.86 10.71
C ARG A 86 35.07 0.41 10.29
N THR A 87 35.18 1.44 11.11
CA THR A 87 34.67 2.79 10.79
C THR A 87 35.54 3.48 9.76
N THR A 88 36.84 3.20 9.82
CA THR A 88 37.85 3.78 8.92
C THR A 88 38.49 2.69 8.07
N ILE A 89 38.38 2.84 6.75
CA ILE A 89 38.98 1.96 5.75
C ILE A 89 39.96 2.74 4.89
N SER A 90 40.93 2.06 4.28
CA SER A 90 41.90 2.70 3.40
C SER A 90 41.24 3.20 2.10
N PRO A 91 41.85 4.17 1.38
CA PRO A 91 41.35 4.61 0.07
C PRO A 91 41.22 3.47 -0.96
N GLU A 92 42.10 2.48 -0.89
CA GLU A 92 42.08 1.29 -1.75
C GLU A 92 40.89 0.39 -1.40
N GLU A 93 40.69 0.09 -0.12
CA GLU A 93 39.52 -0.67 0.37
C GLU A 93 38.21 0.06 0.03
N TRP A 94 38.19 1.39 0.13
CA TRP A 94 37.06 2.19 -0.31
C TRP A 94 36.80 2.02 -1.81
N HIS A 95 37.84 2.13 -2.65
CA HIS A 95 37.64 2.02 -4.10
C HIS A 95 37.12 0.65 -4.55
N GLU A 96 37.55 -0.41 -3.87
CA GLU A 96 37.10 -1.78 -4.10
C GLU A 96 35.65 -2.00 -3.66
N ASN A 97 35.25 -1.45 -2.50
CA ASN A 97 33.97 -1.77 -1.87
C ASN A 97 32.89 -0.68 -2.03
N ARG A 98 33.23 0.48 -2.64
CA ARG A 98 32.34 1.64 -2.75
C ARG A 98 30.97 1.32 -3.33
N GLU A 99 30.88 0.42 -4.31
CA GLU A 99 29.60 0.10 -4.95
C GLU A 99 28.61 -0.49 -3.92
N PHE A 100 29.09 -1.39 -3.07
CA PHE A 100 28.26 -2.01 -2.03
C PHE A 100 27.89 -1.02 -0.92
N ILE A 101 28.86 -0.19 -0.51
CA ILE A 101 28.66 0.82 0.53
C ILE A 101 27.67 1.90 0.05
N GLU A 102 27.87 2.46 -1.14
CA GLU A 102 27.01 3.49 -1.72
C GLU A 102 25.58 2.98 -1.89
N ARG A 103 25.40 1.76 -2.42
CA ARG A 103 24.06 1.17 -2.58
C ARG A 103 23.35 1.01 -1.23
N ALA A 104 24.04 0.53 -0.20
CA ALA A 104 23.46 0.41 1.14
C ALA A 104 23.10 1.78 1.76
N VAL A 105 23.97 2.79 1.63
CA VAL A 105 23.69 4.15 2.12
C VAL A 105 22.49 4.77 1.41
N VAL A 106 22.44 4.71 0.09
CA VAL A 106 21.34 5.28 -0.70
C VAL A 106 20.03 4.59 -0.35
N ALA A 107 20.05 3.25 -0.21
CA ALA A 107 18.86 2.51 0.16
C ALA A 107 18.37 2.87 1.58
N ALA A 108 19.27 3.04 2.56
CA ALA A 108 18.92 3.50 3.90
C ALA A 108 18.28 4.90 3.87
N GLN A 109 18.84 5.83 3.09
CA GLN A 109 18.27 7.18 2.94
C GLN A 109 16.89 7.15 2.29
N LYS A 110 16.69 6.32 1.26
CA LYS A 110 15.40 6.10 0.61
C LYS A 110 14.37 5.54 1.60
N LEU A 111 14.74 4.53 2.39
CA LEU A 111 13.89 4.00 3.46
C LEU A 111 13.52 5.06 4.51
N ARG A 112 14.45 5.94 4.87
CA ARG A 112 14.17 7.03 5.80
C ARG A 112 13.10 7.98 5.27
N ALA A 113 13.13 8.27 3.98
CA ALA A 113 12.12 9.10 3.34
C ALA A 113 10.75 8.39 3.33
N ILE A 114 10.73 7.11 2.95
CA ILE A 114 9.53 6.27 2.91
C ILE A 114 8.89 6.13 4.29
N ALA A 115 9.69 5.93 5.35
CA ALA A 115 9.21 5.76 6.71
C ALA A 115 8.30 6.92 7.15
N ARG A 116 8.59 8.16 6.72
CA ARG A 116 7.80 9.36 7.06
C ARG A 116 6.42 9.36 6.42
N ALA A 117 6.22 8.60 5.34
CA ALA A 117 4.96 8.48 4.62
C ALA A 117 4.14 7.24 5.05
N MET A 118 4.63 6.44 6.00
CA MET A 118 3.94 5.24 6.47
C MET A 118 2.62 5.57 7.18
N PRO A 119 1.55 4.78 6.95
CA PRO A 119 0.22 5.07 7.47
C PRO A 119 0.09 4.83 8.96
N THR A 120 0.93 3.97 9.55
CA THR A 120 0.89 3.61 10.97
C THR A 120 2.23 3.90 11.65
N ASN A 121 2.18 4.18 12.95
CA ASN A 121 3.40 4.37 13.75
C ASN A 121 4.25 3.08 13.76
N GLU A 122 3.61 1.91 13.83
CA GLU A 122 4.30 0.61 13.81
C GLU A 122 5.10 0.37 12.52
N MET A 123 4.51 0.67 11.36
CA MET A 123 5.21 0.58 10.07
C MET A 123 6.34 1.60 9.99
N ARG A 124 6.07 2.86 10.37
CA ARG A 124 7.10 3.90 10.41
C ARG A 124 8.29 3.45 11.25
N ASP A 125 8.03 2.98 12.46
CA ASP A 125 9.06 2.61 13.43
C ASP A 125 9.84 1.38 12.95
N SER A 126 9.17 0.44 12.26
CA SER A 126 9.81 -0.71 11.62
C SER A 126 10.75 -0.30 10.47
N TYR A 127 10.32 0.62 9.59
CA TYR A 127 11.16 1.12 8.51
C TYR A 127 12.35 1.93 9.03
N ILE A 128 12.16 2.72 10.10
CA ILE A 128 13.25 3.41 10.79
C ILE A 128 14.21 2.40 11.42
N ALA A 129 13.72 1.30 12.01
CA ALA A 129 14.57 0.27 12.57
C ALA A 129 15.45 -0.39 11.49
N VAL A 130 14.88 -0.67 10.31
CA VAL A 130 15.65 -1.20 9.17
C VAL A 130 16.68 -0.19 8.67
N GLU A 131 16.31 1.08 8.51
CA GLU A 131 17.26 2.14 8.15
C GLU A 131 18.43 2.22 9.13
N ARG A 132 18.13 2.20 10.43
CA ARG A 132 19.15 2.23 11.48
C ARG A 132 20.06 1.01 11.42
N LEU A 133 19.51 -0.19 11.22
CA LEU A 133 20.30 -1.40 11.05
C LEU A 133 21.26 -1.27 9.87
N ILE A 134 20.78 -0.82 8.70
CA ILE A 134 21.63 -0.65 7.52
C ILE A 134 22.75 0.37 7.82
N MET A 135 22.42 1.51 8.42
CA MET A 135 23.40 2.53 8.76
C MET A 135 24.41 2.05 9.82
N GLU A 136 24.00 1.22 10.79
CA GLU A 136 24.91 0.59 11.74
C GLU A 136 25.85 -0.40 11.05
N VAL A 137 25.35 -1.19 10.10
CA VAL A 137 26.18 -2.12 9.31
C VAL A 137 27.17 -1.38 8.43
N VAL A 138 26.75 -0.29 7.78
CA VAL A 138 27.61 0.53 6.91
C VAL A 138 28.67 1.28 7.71
N LYS A 139 28.28 1.85 8.86
CA LYS A 139 29.19 2.68 9.65
C LYS A 139 30.30 1.86 10.30
N GLY A 140 30.04 0.61 10.67
CA GLY A 140 30.97 -0.19 11.45
C GLY A 140 31.24 0.41 12.83
N SER A 141 32.26 -0.11 13.50
CA SER A 141 32.78 0.35 14.79
C SER A 141 34.23 -0.08 14.98
N ASP A 142 35.11 0.84 15.38
CA ASP A 142 36.53 0.54 15.67
C ASP A 142 36.76 0.00 17.09
N ALA A 143 35.70 -0.32 17.84
CA ALA A 143 35.83 -0.94 19.15
C ALA A 143 36.38 -2.37 19.03
N GLU A 144 37.32 -2.76 19.91
CA GLU A 144 37.94 -4.10 19.90
C GLU A 144 36.91 -5.24 20.07
N ASP A 145 35.78 -4.96 20.73
CA ASP A 145 34.67 -5.87 20.97
C ASP A 145 33.43 -5.55 20.12
N ALA A 146 33.60 -4.77 19.04
CA ALA A 146 32.52 -4.37 18.15
C ALA A 146 31.77 -5.61 17.62
N GLN A 147 30.53 -5.75 18.05
CA GLN A 147 29.65 -6.78 17.53
C GLN A 147 29.18 -6.42 16.13
N ASP A 148 29.21 -7.41 15.23
CA ASP A 148 28.65 -7.28 13.89
C ASP A 148 27.14 -7.03 13.97
N ALA A 149 26.72 -5.79 13.66
CA ALA A 149 25.33 -5.35 13.76
C ALA A 149 24.37 -6.24 12.97
N TRP A 150 24.80 -6.71 11.79
CA TRP A 150 24.03 -7.65 10.98
C TRP A 150 23.87 -8.98 11.69
N HIS A 151 24.97 -9.56 12.17
CA HIS A 151 24.95 -10.84 12.87
C HIS A 151 24.09 -10.78 14.14
N ARG A 152 24.20 -9.69 14.91
CA ARG A 152 23.40 -9.45 16.10
C ARG A 152 21.90 -9.40 15.80
N ASP A 153 21.51 -8.78 14.69
CA ASP A 153 20.10 -8.70 14.29
C ASP A 153 19.55 -10.08 13.90
N VAL A 154 20.25 -10.80 13.02
CA VAL A 154 19.78 -12.11 12.51
C VAL A 154 19.89 -13.23 13.53
N SER A 155 20.79 -13.15 14.51
CA SER A 155 20.92 -14.14 15.60
C SER A 155 20.10 -13.78 16.86
N GLY A 156 19.54 -12.57 16.89
CA GLY A 156 18.80 -12.04 18.03
C GLY A 156 17.35 -12.52 18.09
N ALA A 157 16.50 -11.70 18.71
CA ALA A 157 15.07 -11.95 18.83
C ALA A 157 14.40 -11.99 17.45
N GLN A 158 13.59 -13.02 17.21
CA GLN A 158 12.89 -13.23 15.95
C GLN A 158 11.44 -12.71 16.02
N PRO A 159 10.86 -12.23 14.91
CA PRO A 159 11.50 -12.04 13.61
C PRO A 159 12.54 -10.91 13.62
N ASP A 160 13.58 -11.05 12.78
CA ASP A 160 14.63 -10.04 12.60
C ASP A 160 14.06 -8.69 12.13
N THR A 161 14.88 -7.64 12.13
CA THR A 161 14.39 -6.28 11.88
C THR A 161 13.81 -6.09 10.48
N ILE A 162 14.40 -6.73 9.46
CA ILE A 162 13.88 -6.67 8.08
C ILE A 162 12.57 -7.46 7.99
N SER A 163 12.55 -8.67 8.54
CA SER A 163 11.34 -9.50 8.57
C SER A 163 10.18 -8.80 9.28
N ARG A 164 10.43 -8.07 10.39
CA ARG A 164 9.41 -7.24 11.05
C ARG A 164 8.84 -6.16 10.13
N GLY A 165 9.70 -5.45 9.40
CA GLY A 165 9.25 -4.46 8.41
C GLY A 165 8.36 -5.07 7.33
N VAL A 166 8.76 -6.24 6.80
CA VAL A 166 7.99 -6.97 5.78
C VAL A 166 6.63 -7.42 6.31
N ILE A 167 6.59 -7.98 7.53
CA ILE A 167 5.36 -8.42 8.18
C ILE A 167 4.42 -7.25 8.43
N ALA A 168 4.92 -6.14 9.00
CA ALA A 168 4.11 -4.95 9.27
C ALA A 168 3.46 -4.39 8.00
N THR A 169 4.20 -4.36 6.88
CA THR A 169 3.63 -3.94 5.58
C THR A 169 2.63 -4.95 5.04
N ALA A 170 2.92 -6.25 5.13
CA ALA A 170 2.01 -7.30 4.67
C ALA A 170 0.70 -7.32 5.46
N ASP A 171 0.74 -7.14 6.78
CA ASP A 171 -0.42 -7.08 7.66
C ASP A 171 -1.30 -5.87 7.34
N GLU A 172 -0.69 -4.72 7.05
CA GLU A 172 -1.44 -3.53 6.64
C GLU A 172 -2.09 -3.71 5.25
N ILE A 173 -1.38 -4.27 4.27
CA ILE A 173 -1.97 -4.61 2.96
C ILE A 173 -3.15 -5.57 3.14
N LYS A 174 -3.00 -6.61 3.96
CA LYS A 174 -4.08 -7.54 4.29
C LYS A 174 -5.25 -6.84 4.96
N ARG A 175 -5.00 -5.91 5.89
CA ARG A 175 -6.03 -5.08 6.53
C ARG A 175 -6.79 -4.24 5.50
N LEU A 176 -6.09 -3.64 4.54
CA LEU A 176 -6.70 -2.86 3.45
C LEU A 176 -7.59 -3.74 2.55
N TYR A 177 -7.17 -4.97 2.24
CA TYR A 177 -8.01 -5.92 1.51
C TYR A 177 -9.22 -6.39 2.32
N ASN A 178 -9.06 -6.67 3.61
CA ASN A 178 -10.16 -7.08 4.48
C ASN A 178 -11.21 -5.96 4.69
N THR A 179 -10.78 -4.70 4.54
CA THR A 179 -11.63 -3.49 4.65
C THR A 179 -11.90 -2.87 3.29
N TYR A 180 -11.82 -3.67 2.22
CA TYR A 180 -12.08 -3.22 0.86
C TYR A 180 -13.57 -2.87 0.70
N PRO A 181 -13.93 -1.70 0.12
CA PRO A 181 -15.32 -1.34 -0.08
C PRO A 181 -15.95 -2.26 -1.14
N SER A 182 -16.75 -3.24 -0.71
CA SER A 182 -17.38 -4.24 -1.59
C SER A 182 -18.90 -4.04 -1.77
N GLU A 183 -19.56 -3.32 -0.87
CA GLU A 183 -21.02 -3.16 -0.86
C GLU A 183 -21.44 -1.70 -0.62
N LEU A 184 -22.65 -1.37 -1.07
CA LEU A 184 -23.34 -0.09 -0.86
C LEU A 184 -24.08 -0.09 0.48
#